data_AF-A0A7S3X1X6-F1
#
_entry.id   AF-A0A7S3X1X6-F1
#
_cell.length_a   1.000
_cell.length_b   1.000
_cell.length_c   1.000
_cell.angle_alpha   90.00
_cell.angle_beta   90.00
_cell.angle_gamma   90.00
#
_symmetry.space_group_name_H-M   'P 1'
#
loop_
_entity.id
_entity.type
_entity.pdbx_description
1 polymer ?
#
loop_
_entity_poly.entity_id
_entity_poly.type
_entity_poly.pdbx_seq_one_letter_code
_entity_poly.pdbx_strand_id
1 'polypeptide(L)'
;MRVGPQWHADGSFERRVFSHVLFHAQAVPRVGGGTEMSHLAAAFDALPAAQREAWSRLATVNAYSGAVHPLVHLHPRTGHRTLFVHLGQTGRRPREKREKKEREKGARAR
;
A
#
# COMPACT_ATOMS: atom_id res chain seq x y z
N MET A 1 -6.10 20.29 1.60
CA MET A 1 -5.52 19.04 1.08
C MET A 1 -6.48 18.53 0.00
N ARG A 2 -6.09 18.49 -1.29
CA ARG A 2 -6.97 17.93 -2.35
C ARG A 2 -6.95 16.40 -2.21
N VAL A 3 -8.11 15.79 -2.03
CA VAL A 3 -8.29 14.33 -2.11
C VAL A 3 -8.42 13.97 -3.59
N GLY A 4 -7.73 12.93 -4.06
CA GLY A 4 -7.94 12.35 -5.40
C GLY A 4 -6.87 12.48 -6.50
N PRO A 5 -5.85 13.37 -6.48
CA PRO A 5 -4.92 13.47 -7.61
C PRO A 5 -3.77 12.44 -7.60
N GLN A 6 -3.62 11.65 -6.55
CA GLN A 6 -2.51 10.70 -6.41
C GLN A 6 -2.98 9.28 -6.69
N TRP A 7 -2.12 8.45 -7.27
CA TRP A 7 -2.39 7.01 -7.44
C TRP A 7 -2.64 6.33 -6.08
N HIS A 8 -3.76 5.60 -6.00
CA HIS A 8 -4.16 4.93 -4.78
C HIS A 8 -5.04 3.71 -5.05
N ALA A 9 -5.06 2.79 -4.08
CA ALA A 9 -6.11 1.81 -3.89
C ALA A 9 -7.05 2.29 -2.76
N ASP A 10 -8.34 2.32 -3.05
CA ASP A 10 -9.37 2.67 -2.06
C ASP A 10 -9.42 1.65 -0.92
N GLY A 11 -9.83 2.13 0.26
CA GLY A 11 -9.93 1.30 1.46
C GLY A 11 -8.59 1.03 2.15
N SER A 12 -7.49 1.68 1.77
CA SER A 12 -6.19 1.52 2.46
C SER A 12 -6.20 1.91 3.94
N PHE A 13 -7.19 2.69 4.37
CA PHE A 13 -7.39 3.09 5.75
C PHE A 13 -8.27 2.12 6.55
N GLU A 14 -8.90 1.15 5.88
CA GLU A 14 -9.78 0.18 6.51
C GLU A 14 -9.03 -1.08 6.91
N ARG A 15 -9.43 -1.72 8.01
CA ARG A 15 -8.86 -3.03 8.39
C ARG A 15 -9.19 -4.13 7.38
N ARG A 16 -10.33 -4.03 6.69
CA ARG A 16 -10.76 -4.92 5.62
C ARG A 16 -11.06 -4.07 4.39
N VAL A 17 -10.26 -4.26 3.34
CA VAL A 17 -10.36 -3.47 2.11
C VAL A 17 -11.64 -3.79 1.34
N PHE A 18 -12.09 -2.83 0.53
CA PHE A 18 -13.20 -3.04 -0.39
C PHE A 18 -12.79 -3.96 -1.53
N SER A 19 -13.76 -4.71 -2.07
CA SER A 19 -13.53 -5.54 -3.26
C SER A 19 -13.84 -4.80 -4.57
N HIS A 20 -14.70 -3.78 -4.51
CA HIS A 20 -15.20 -3.05 -5.67
C HIS A 20 -15.42 -1.59 -5.30
N VAL A 21 -15.23 -0.72 -6.29
CA VAL A 21 -15.56 0.70 -6.22
C VAL A 21 -16.43 1.01 -7.44
N LEU A 22 -17.48 1.79 -7.25
CA LEU A 22 -18.40 2.19 -8.31
C LEU A 22 -18.43 3.72 -8.40
N PHE A 23 -18.32 4.23 -9.63
CA PHE A 23 -18.43 5.66 -9.91
C PHE A 23 -19.72 5.93 -10.69
N HIS A 24 -20.46 6.95 -10.28
CA HIS A 24 -21.62 7.45 -10.99
C HIS A 24 -21.42 8.95 -11.26
N ALA A 25 -21.15 9.31 -12.52
CA ALA A 25 -20.88 10.68 -12.92
C ALA A 25 -22.19 11.45 -13.12
N GLN A 26 -22.52 12.35 -12.19
CA GLN A 26 -23.71 13.21 -12.28
C GLN A 26 -23.52 14.41 -13.21
N ALA A 27 -22.28 14.90 -13.32
CA ALA A 27 -21.88 15.98 -14.22
C ALA A 27 -20.42 15.75 -14.64
N VAL A 28 -20.10 16.04 -15.90
CA VAL A 28 -18.77 15.83 -16.49
C VAL A 28 -18.24 17.17 -17.01
N PRO A 29 -16.99 17.56 -16.69
CA PRO A 29 -16.41 18.80 -17.20
C PRO A 29 -16.19 18.73 -18.71
N ARG A 30 -16.25 19.89 -19.39
CA ARG A 30 -16.03 19.97 -20.85
C ARG A 30 -14.60 19.61 -21.27
N VAL A 31 -13.63 19.80 -20.37
CA VAL A 31 -12.21 19.53 -20.61
C VAL A 31 -11.61 18.88 -19.36
N GLY A 32 -10.88 17.79 -19.53
CA GLY A 32 -10.24 17.05 -18.45
C GLY A 32 -11.20 16.21 -17.60
N GLY A 33 -10.81 15.90 -16.36
CA GLY A 33 -11.67 15.19 -15.39
C GLY A 33 -11.79 13.68 -15.59
N GLY A 34 -10.95 13.09 -16.45
CA GLY A 34 -10.86 11.64 -16.62
C GLY A 34 -10.34 10.94 -15.35
N THR A 35 -10.67 9.66 -15.24
CA THR A 35 -10.12 8.78 -14.20
C THR A 35 -9.19 7.77 -14.87
N GLU A 36 -7.96 7.70 -14.40
CA GLU A 36 -6.99 6.71 -14.87
C GLU A 36 -6.95 5.51 -13.91
N MET A 37 -6.73 4.33 -14.48
CA MET A 37 -6.63 3.06 -13.75
C MET A 37 -5.35 2.34 -14.17
N SER A 38 -4.75 1.58 -13.25
CA SER A 38 -3.55 0.78 -13.51
C SER A 38 -3.75 -0.66 -13.06
N HIS A 39 -3.35 -1.62 -13.91
CA HIS A 39 -3.48 -3.04 -13.65
C HIS A 39 -2.34 -3.53 -12.75
N LEU A 40 -2.56 -3.55 -11.43
CA LEU A 40 -1.50 -3.79 -10.45
C LEU A 40 -0.91 -5.20 -10.42
N ALA A 41 -1.62 -6.22 -10.93
CA ALA A 41 -1.05 -7.57 -11.10
C ALA A 41 -0.04 -7.61 -12.26
N ALA A 42 -0.41 -7.15 -13.46
CA ALA A 42 0.53 -6.96 -14.57
C ALA A 42 1.74 -6.08 -14.20
N ALA A 43 1.52 -5.01 -13.43
CA ALA A 43 2.61 -4.17 -12.92
C ALA A 43 3.58 -4.96 -12.02
N PHE A 44 3.06 -5.87 -11.17
CA PHE A 44 3.89 -6.75 -10.37
C PHE A 44 4.67 -7.76 -11.21
N ASP A 45 4.01 -8.38 -12.20
CA ASP A 45 4.62 -9.39 -13.06
C ASP A 45 5.76 -8.80 -13.91
N ALA A 46 5.64 -7.53 -14.30
CA ALA A 46 6.66 -6.79 -15.04
C ALA A 46 7.92 -6.46 -14.21
N LEU A 47 7.89 -6.58 -12.88
CA LEU A 47 9.06 -6.35 -12.03
C LEU A 47 10.11 -7.45 -12.22
N PRO A 48 11.42 -7.14 -12.15
CA PRO A 48 12.48 -8.13 -12.02
C PRO A 48 12.24 -9.11 -10.87
N ALA A 49 12.65 -10.37 -11.05
CA ALA A 49 12.40 -11.45 -10.08
C ALA A 49 12.88 -11.10 -8.65
N ALA A 50 14.08 -10.51 -8.53
CA ALA A 50 14.62 -10.08 -7.25
C ALA A 50 13.74 -9.02 -6.56
N GLN A 51 13.14 -8.10 -7.32
CA GLN A 51 12.22 -7.09 -6.78
C GLN A 51 10.89 -7.72 -6.37
N ARG A 52 10.34 -8.65 -7.15
CA ARG A 52 9.13 -9.39 -6.76
C ARG A 52 9.31 -10.12 -5.44
N GLU A 53 10.44 -10.79 -5.25
CA GLU A 53 10.78 -11.49 -3.99
C GLU A 53 10.95 -10.52 -2.82
N ALA A 54 11.67 -9.42 -3.03
CA ALA A 54 11.88 -8.41 -2.00
C ALA A 54 10.57 -7.74 -1.58
N TRP A 55 9.75 -7.32 -2.55
CA TRP A 55 8.51 -6.58 -2.31
C TRP A 55 7.41 -7.45 -1.73
N SER A 56 7.43 -8.76 -2.00
CA SER A 56 6.51 -9.73 -1.37
C SER A 56 6.66 -9.80 0.16
N ARG A 57 7.74 -9.27 0.71
CA ARG A 57 8.01 -9.21 2.17
C ARG A 57 7.68 -7.86 2.79
N LEU A 58 7.22 -6.90 1.98
CA LEU A 58 6.92 -5.54 2.43
C LEU A 58 5.43 -5.39 2.77
N ALA A 59 5.15 -4.36 3.57
CA ALA A 59 3.80 -3.94 3.92
C ALA A 59 3.66 -2.44 3.72
N THR A 60 2.48 -2.01 3.31
CA THR A 60 2.05 -0.61 3.34
C THR A 60 1.37 -0.30 4.66
N VAL A 61 1.66 0.86 5.22
CA VAL A 61 1.00 1.36 6.44
C VAL A 61 0.26 2.63 6.08
N ASN A 62 -1.03 2.71 6.39
CA ASN A 62 -1.77 3.93 6.24
C ASN A 62 -1.35 4.93 7.34
N ALA A 63 -1.00 6.15 6.94
CA ALA A 63 -0.44 7.18 7.82
C ALA A 63 -1.45 7.73 8.84
N TYR A 64 -2.75 7.65 8.54
CA TYR A 64 -3.80 8.23 9.38
C TYR A 64 -4.42 7.19 10.32
N SER A 65 -4.82 6.05 9.78
CA SER A 65 -5.47 4.98 10.55
C SER A 65 -4.48 4.01 11.19
N GLY A 66 -3.23 3.97 10.72
CA GLY A 66 -2.27 2.94 11.10
C GLY A 66 -2.58 1.55 10.54
N ALA A 67 -3.60 1.41 9.67
CA ALA A 67 -3.93 0.15 9.01
C ALA A 67 -2.72 -0.39 8.24
N VAL A 68 -2.49 -1.69 8.33
CA VAL A 68 -1.33 -2.36 7.70
C VAL A 68 -1.84 -3.39 6.72
N HIS A 69 -1.37 -3.30 5.48
CA HIS A 69 -1.67 -4.25 4.42
C HIS A 69 -0.38 -4.75 3.79
N PRO A 70 -0.32 -6.02 3.34
CA PRO A 70 0.78 -6.50 2.52
C PRO A 70 0.94 -5.62 1.27
N LEU A 71 2.17 -5.26 0.91
CA LEU A 71 2.44 -4.53 -0.33
C LEU A 71 2.06 -5.40 -1.54
N VAL A 72 2.25 -6.71 -1.42
CA VAL A 72 1.85 -7.71 -2.41
C VAL A 72 0.87 -8.66 -1.74
N HIS A 73 -0.31 -8.85 -2.34
CA HIS A 73 -1.30 -9.80 -1.85
C HIS A 73 -1.76 -10.73 -2.98
N LEU A 74 -2.29 -11.89 -2.60
CA LEU A 74 -2.94 -12.81 -3.53
C LEU A 74 -4.39 -12.38 -3.72
N HIS A 75 -4.80 -12.11 -4.95
CA HIS A 75 -6.18 -11.76 -5.25
C HIS A 75 -7.09 -12.98 -5.03
N PRO A 76 -8.14 -12.91 -4.19
CA PRO A 76 -8.85 -14.08 -3.67
C PRO A 76 -9.64 -14.86 -4.71
N ARG A 77 -9.99 -14.24 -5.86
CA ARG A 77 -10.74 -14.91 -6.93
C ARG A 77 -9.88 -15.43 -8.06
N THR A 78 -8.78 -14.74 -8.35
CA THR A 78 -7.97 -15.01 -9.56
C THR A 78 -6.63 -15.66 -9.24
N GLY A 79 -6.15 -15.58 -7.99
CA GLY A 79 -4.85 -16.10 -7.61
C GLY A 79 -3.66 -15.27 -8.10
N HIS A 80 -3.88 -14.11 -8.73
CA HIS A 80 -2.77 -13.24 -9.12
C HIS A 80 -2.15 -12.53 -7.93
N ARG A 81 -0.82 -12.39 -7.93
CA ARG A 81 -0.12 -11.50 -7.00
C ARG A 81 -0.29 -10.07 -7.47
N THR A 82 -0.79 -9.21 -6.61
CA THR A 82 -1.21 -7.85 -6.95
C THR A 82 -0.59 -6.86 -5.97
N LEU A 83 -0.10 -5.73 -6.47
CA LEU A 83 0.35 -4.63 -5.62
C LEU A 83 -0.83 -3.98 -4.90
N PHE A 84 -0.62 -3.53 -3.67
CA PHE A 84 -1.55 -2.69 -2.93
C PHE A 84 -0.80 -1.45 -2.42
N VAL A 85 -1.07 -0.29 -3.03
CA VAL A 85 -0.30 0.93 -2.79
C VAL A 85 -1.21 2.15 -2.66
N HIS A 86 -0.80 3.10 -1.82
CA HIS A 86 -1.46 4.40 -1.71
C HIS A 86 -0.42 5.53 -1.60
N LEU A 87 -0.17 6.27 -2.67
CA LEU A 87 0.94 7.23 -2.72
C LEU A 87 0.71 8.50 -1.87
N GLY A 88 -0.54 8.80 -1.53
CA GLY A 88 -0.87 9.93 -0.64
C GLY A 88 -0.99 9.62 0.85
N GLN A 89 -1.04 8.34 1.24
CA GLN A 89 -1.35 7.94 2.62
C GLN A 89 -0.42 6.86 3.14
N THR A 90 0.66 6.51 2.44
CA THR A 90 1.63 5.53 2.95
C THR A 90 2.56 6.19 3.97
N GLY A 91 2.48 5.75 5.21
CA GLY A 91 3.40 6.10 6.30
C GLY A 91 4.48 5.04 6.52
N ARG A 92 5.43 5.37 7.38
CA ARG A 92 6.48 4.43 7.84
C ARG A 92 6.18 4.04 9.28
N ARG A 93 6.06 2.74 9.58
CA ARG A 93 6.13 2.31 10.98
C ARG A 93 7.55 2.59 11.50
N PRO A 94 7.72 3.30 12.63
CA PRO A 94 9.01 3.36 13.29
C PRO A 94 9.47 1.92 13.57
N ARG A 95 10.73 1.60 13.20
CA ARG A 95 11.34 0.33 13.59
C ARG A 95 11.30 0.29 15.12
N GLU A 96 10.63 -0.71 15.69
CA GLU A 96 10.55 -0.86 17.14
C GLU A 96 11.97 -0.81 17.70
N LYS A 97 12.20 -0.01 18.76
CA LYS A 97 13.50 0.18 19.41
C LYS A 97 14.00 -1.10 20.14
N ARG A 98 13.82 -2.29 19.56
CA ARG A 98 14.32 -3.55 20.12
C ARG A 98 15.85 -3.61 20.10
N GLU A 99 16.51 -2.98 19.11
CA GLU A 99 17.97 -3.00 18.99
C GLU A 99 18.70 -2.08 20.00
N LYS A 100 18.04 -1.05 20.56
CA LYS A 100 18.71 -0.15 21.53
C LYS A 100 18.73 -0.72 22.96
N LYS A 101 17.70 -1.51 23.32
CA LYS A 101 17.58 -2.10 24.67
C LYS A 101 18.51 -3.30 24.88
N GLU A 102 18.86 -4.05 23.82
CA GLU A 102 19.86 -5.13 23.89
C GLU A 102 21.30 -4.62 23.99
N ARG A 103 21.63 -3.54 23.27
CA ARG A 103 22.96 -2.89 23.37
C ARG A 103 23.20 -2.24 24.74
N GLU A 104 22.18 -1.62 25.33
CA GLU A 104 22.30 -1.01 26.67
C GLU A 104 22.32 -2.05 27.81
N LYS A 105 21.67 -3.21 27.65
CA LYS A 105 21.77 -4.33 28.61
C LYS A 105 23.14 -5.03 28.57
N GLY A 106 23.76 -5.17 27.41
CA GLY A 106 25.10 -5.74 27.27
C GLY A 106 26.24 -4.84 27.79
N ALA A 107 26.02 -3.53 27.85
CA ALA A 107 26.99 -2.56 28.36
C ALA A 107 26.91 -2.35 29.89
N ARG A 108 25.78 -2.68 30.53
CA ARG A 108 25.60 -2.64 32.00
C ARG A 108 25.98 -3.94 32.72
N ALA A 109 26.34 -4.99 31.96
CA ALA A 109 26.75 -6.29 32.47
C ALA A 109 28.26 -6.56 32.30
N ARG A 110 29.06 -5.50 32.08
CA ARG A 110 30.53 -5.51 32.08
C ARG A 110 31.05 -4.54 33.13
#